data_AF-A0A093I9T2-F1
#
_entry.id   AF-A0A093I9T2-F1
#
_cell.length_a   1.000
_cell.length_b   1.000
_cell.length_c   1.000
_cell.angle_alpha   90.00
_cell.angle_beta   90.00
_cell.angle_gamma   90.00
#
_symmetry.space_group_name_H-M   'P 1'
#
loop_
_entity.id
_entity.type
_entity.pdbx_description
1 polymer ?
#
loop_
_entity_poly.entity_id
_entity_poly.type
_entity_poly.pdbx_seq_one_letter_code
_entity_poly.pdbx_strand_id
1 'polypeptide(L)'
;GSLPKWVVNKASQYLAPRMLKKLYKACVKYPAWKQQHDVSLKPWLYPEQNKLPPLELSELVLQHAASLENIDESSLSEVKEERGDHSGSEN
;
A
#
# COMPACT_ATOMS: atom_id res chain seq x y z
N GLY A 1 -7.48 8.38 -13.23
CA GLY A 1 -6.22 8.19 -13.99
C GLY A 1 -6.51 7.28 -15.18
N SER A 2 -5.62 7.22 -16.16
CA SER A 2 -5.86 6.49 -17.43
C SER A 2 -5.30 5.06 -17.47
N LEU A 3 -4.87 4.50 -16.34
CA LEU A 3 -4.26 3.18 -16.29
C LEU A 3 -5.32 2.07 -16.30
N PRO A 4 -5.31 1.13 -17.27
CA PRO A 4 -6.26 0.02 -17.30
C PRO A 4 -6.22 -0.87 -16.05
N LYS A 5 -7.35 -1.49 -15.69
CA LYS A 5 -7.49 -2.30 -14.47
C LYS A 5 -6.50 -3.46 -14.45
N TRP A 6 -6.31 -4.16 -15.58
CA TRP A 6 -5.35 -5.27 -15.64
C TRP A 6 -3.90 -4.81 -15.43
N VAL A 7 -3.54 -3.60 -15.91
CA VAL A 7 -2.20 -3.03 -15.69
C VAL A 7 -2.00 -2.74 -14.21
N VAL A 8 -2.99 -2.12 -13.55
CA VAL A 8 -2.96 -1.86 -12.11
C VAL A 8 -2.86 -3.16 -11.32
N ASN A 9 -3.62 -4.19 -11.70
CA ASN A 9 -3.60 -5.49 -11.05
C ASN A 9 -2.24 -6.18 -11.19
N LYS A 10 -1.69 -6.25 -12.41
CA LYS A 10 -0.38 -6.86 -12.68
C LYS A 10 0.74 -6.10 -11.97
N ALA A 11 0.75 -4.77 -12.04
CA ALA A 11 1.73 -3.95 -11.34
C ALA A 11 1.68 -4.16 -9.83
N SER A 12 0.47 -4.18 -9.25
CA SER A 12 0.26 -4.46 -7.83
C SER A 12 0.82 -5.83 -7.43
N GLN A 13 0.55 -6.87 -8.21
CA GLN A 13 1.07 -8.23 -7.97
C GLN A 13 2.61 -8.27 -7.96
N TYR A 14 3.26 -7.56 -8.89
CA TYR A 14 4.74 -7.55 -8.96
C TYR A 14 5.38 -6.71 -7.84
N LEU A 15 4.73 -5.62 -7.45
CA LEU A 15 5.29 -4.67 -6.47
C LEU A 15 5.01 -5.08 -5.02
N ALA A 16 3.89 -5.77 -4.75
CA ALA A 16 3.51 -6.15 -3.39
C ALA A 16 4.60 -6.93 -2.63
N PRO A 17 5.26 -7.97 -3.20
CA PRO A 17 6.32 -8.69 -2.48
C PRO A 17 7.52 -7.80 -2.14
N ARG A 18 7.87 -6.87 -3.04
CA ARG A 18 8.99 -5.93 -2.82
C ARG A 18 8.64 -4.90 -1.74
N MET A 19 7.40 -4.40 -1.73
CA MET A 19 6.93 -3.49 -0.68
C MET A 19 6.90 -4.18 0.68
N LEU A 20 6.44 -5.44 0.74
CA LEU A 20 6.42 -6.20 1.99
C LEU A 20 7.84 -6.43 2.53
N LYS A 21 8.81 -6.76 1.67
CA LYS A 21 10.24 -6.87 2.06
C LYS A 21 10.79 -5.56 2.61
N LYS A 22 10.42 -4.41 2.03
CA LYS A 22 10.82 -3.08 2.54
C LYS A 22 10.18 -2.77 3.89
N LEU A 23 8.88 -3.06 4.03
CA LEU A 23 8.15 -2.88 5.29
C LEU A 23 8.78 -3.72 6.40
N TYR A 24 9.07 -5.00 6.14
CA TYR A 24 9.76 -5.87 7.09
C TYR A 24 11.09 -5.26 7.57
N LYS A 25 11.94 -4.81 6.64
CA LYS A 25 13.21 -4.15 6.99
C LYS A 25 13.00 -2.87 7.82
N ALA A 26 11.94 -2.11 7.54
CA ALA A 26 11.58 -0.94 8.33
C ALA A 26 11.15 -1.32 9.74
N CYS A 27 10.32 -2.36 9.90
CA CYS A 27 9.89 -2.87 11.22
C CYS A 27 11.07 -3.33 12.07
N VAL A 28 12.05 -4.05 11.49
CA VAL A 28 13.25 -4.48 12.21
C VAL A 28 14.07 -3.28 12.71
N LYS A 29 14.17 -2.22 11.91
CA LYS A 29 14.91 -0.99 12.26
C LYS A 29 14.12 -0.02 13.16
N TYR A 30 12.80 -0.17 13.23
CA TYR A 30 11.91 0.78 13.88
C TYR A 30 12.23 1.02 15.36
N PRO A 31 12.55 0.00 16.21
CA PRO A 31 12.86 0.25 17.62
C PRO A 31 14.04 1.21 17.81
N ALA A 32 15.15 0.99 17.10
CA ALA A 32 16.34 1.83 17.17
C ALA A 32 16.07 3.25 16.63
N TRP A 33 15.31 3.36 15.54
CA TRP A 33 14.90 4.67 15.02
C TRP A 33 14.01 5.42 16.01
N LYS A 34 13.02 4.73 16.61
CA LYS A 34 12.06 5.32 17.54
C LYS A 34 12.72 5.79 18.84
N GLN A 35 13.79 5.13 19.29
CA GLN A 35 14.64 5.59 20.40
C GLN A 35 15.17 7.01 20.21
N GLN A 36 15.39 7.43 18.97
CA GLN A 36 15.90 8.76 18.62
C GLN A 36 14.79 9.76 18.28
N HIS A 37 13.51 9.33 18.25
CA HIS A 37 12.38 10.11 17.75
C HIS A 37 11.16 9.98 18.68
N ASP A 38 11.24 10.64 19.84
CA ASP A 38 10.18 10.72 20.86
C ASP A 38 9.50 9.37 21.14
N VAL A 39 10.19 8.52 21.88
CA VAL A 39 9.76 7.13 22.16
C VAL A 39 8.36 7.05 22.74
N SER A 40 8.01 8.00 23.61
CA SER A 40 6.71 8.07 24.30
C SER A 40 5.57 8.52 23.41
N LEU A 41 5.86 9.20 22.29
CA LEU A 41 4.84 9.73 21.38
C LEU A 41 4.33 8.61 20.46
N LYS A 42 3.16 8.06 20.80
CA LYS A 42 2.41 7.03 20.08
C LYS A 42 0.91 7.37 20.12
N PRO A 43 0.43 8.37 19.35
CA PRO A 43 -0.95 8.82 19.40
C PRO A 43 -2.00 7.76 19.04
N TRP A 44 -1.59 6.72 18.28
CA TRP A 44 -2.44 5.58 17.97
C TRP A 44 -2.62 4.60 19.15
N LEU A 45 -1.76 4.64 20.17
CA LEU A 45 -1.94 3.91 21.44
C LEU A 45 -2.50 4.81 22.55
N TYR A 46 -2.17 6.10 22.50
CA TYR A 46 -2.48 7.13 23.50
C TYR A 46 -3.18 8.31 22.81
N PRO A 47 -4.50 8.24 22.56
CA PRO A 47 -5.24 9.22 21.76
C PRO A 47 -5.12 10.66 22.28
N GLU A 48 -4.91 10.85 23.57
CA GLU A 48 -4.69 12.15 24.21
C GLU A 48 -3.43 12.87 23.70
N GLN A 49 -2.51 12.16 23.07
CA GLN A 49 -1.32 12.72 22.43
C GLN A 49 -1.60 13.29 21.03
N ASN A 50 -2.79 13.05 20.47
CA ASN A 50 -3.16 13.52 19.15
C ASN A 50 -3.31 15.06 19.15
N LYS A 51 -2.71 15.70 18.14
CA LYS A 51 -2.76 17.16 17.93
C LYS A 51 -3.59 17.56 16.71
N LEU A 52 -4.18 16.59 16.01
CA LEU A 52 -5.02 16.83 14.84
C LEU A 52 -6.37 17.42 15.27
N PRO A 53 -6.95 18.34 14.47
CA PRO A 53 -8.28 18.87 14.75
C PRO A 53 -9.36 17.80 14.58
N PRO A 54 -10.46 17.87 15.34
CA PRO A 54 -11.64 17.05 15.07
C PRO A 54 -12.27 17.43 13.73
N LEU A 55 -12.93 16.48 13.09
CA LEU A 55 -13.63 16.66 11.81
C LEU A 55 -15.06 16.11 11.93
N GLU A 56 -16.03 16.90 11.49
CA GLU A 56 -17.43 16.48 11.47
C GLU A 56 -17.69 15.53 10.30
N LEU A 57 -18.45 14.46 10.52
CA LEU A 57 -18.74 13.48 9.47
C LEU A 57 -19.57 14.06 8.33
N SER A 58 -20.34 15.11 8.58
CA SER A 58 -21.12 15.83 7.57
C SER A 58 -20.26 16.59 6.56
N GLU A 59 -19.00 16.87 6.88
CA GLU A 59 -18.03 17.49 5.98
C GLU A 59 -17.40 16.47 5.01
N LEU A 60 -17.62 15.17 5.25
CA LEU A 60 -17.12 14.09 4.40
C LEU A 60 -18.14 13.74 3.30
N VAL A 61 -17.63 13.39 2.12
CA VAL A 61 -18.43 12.91 0.99
C VAL A 61 -17.98 11.50 0.60
N LEU A 62 -18.96 10.65 0.27
CA LEU A 62 -18.69 9.29 -0.19
C LEU A 62 -17.94 9.32 -1.53
N GLN A 63 -16.74 8.73 -1.56
CA GLN A 63 -15.95 8.60 -2.78
C GLN A 63 -16.22 7.25 -3.44
N HIS A 64 -17.09 7.25 -4.45
CA HIS A 64 -17.41 6.04 -5.22
C HIS A 64 -16.26 5.65 -6.16
N ALA A 65 -15.82 4.38 -6.08
CA ALA A 65 -14.77 3.84 -6.95
C ALA A 65 -15.11 3.98 -8.45
N ALA A 66 -16.38 3.77 -8.84
CA ALA A 66 -16.84 3.90 -10.22
C ALA A 66 -16.68 5.32 -10.80
N SER A 67 -16.71 6.36 -9.94
CA SER A 67 -16.44 7.75 -10.37
C SER A 67 -14.98 7.96 -10.81
N LEU A 68 -14.08 7.04 -10.44
CA LEU A 68 -12.66 7.06 -10.80
C LEU A 68 -12.34 6.27 -12.08
N GLU A 69 -13.33 5.58 -12.66
CA GLU A 69 -13.17 4.66 -13.80
C GLU A 69 -13.57 5.35 -15.12
N ASN A 70 -12.59 5.75 -15.92
CA ASN A 70 -12.77 6.12 -17.33
C ASN A 70 -11.80 5.31 -18.19
N ILE A 71 -12.05 4.01 -18.35
CA ILE A 71 -11.12 3.13 -19.08
C ILE A 71 -11.91 2.18 -19.98
N ASP A 72 -11.77 2.38 -21.28
CA ASP A 72 -12.16 1.44 -22.32
C ASP A 72 -11.09 0.35 -22.44
N GLU A 73 -11.48 -0.91 -22.15
CA GLU A 73 -10.61 -2.10 -22.14
C GLU A 73 -10.90 -3.04 -23.32
N SER A 74 -11.70 -2.60 -24.30
CA SER A 74 -12.23 -3.44 -25.38
C SER A 74 -11.18 -4.09 -26.32
N SER A 75 -9.92 -3.65 -26.28
CA SER A 75 -8.87 -4.08 -27.21
C SER A 75 -7.68 -4.81 -26.58
N LEU A 76 -7.73 -5.23 -25.31
CA LEU A 76 -6.55 -5.76 -24.59
C LEU A 76 -6.70 -7.25 -24.22
N SER A 77 -5.71 -8.07 -24.58
CA SER A 77 -5.63 -9.50 -24.24
C SER A 77 -4.59 -9.79 -23.15
N GLU A 78 -4.94 -10.67 -22.22
CA GLU A 78 -4.07 -11.12 -21.13
C GLU A 78 -2.99 -12.08 -21.66
N VAL A 79 -1.71 -11.73 -21.47
CA VAL A 79 -0.60 -12.64 -21.77
C VAL A 79 -0.39 -13.58 -20.58
N LYS A 80 -0.64 -14.87 -20.80
CA LYS A 80 -0.40 -15.95 -19.83
C LYS A 80 1.09 -16.28 -19.78
N GLU A 81 1.77 -15.91 -18.69
CA GLU A 81 3.13 -16.40 -18.40
C GLU A 81 3.05 -17.73 -17.63
N GLU A 82 3.58 -18.77 -18.25
CA GLU A 82 3.80 -20.10 -17.69
C GLU A 82 4.71 -20.01 -16.45
N ARG A 83 4.36 -20.78 -15.40
CA ARG A 83 5.15 -20.84 -14.14
C ARG A 83 6.54 -21.41 -14.43
N GLY A 84 7.54 -20.55 -14.48
CA GLY A 84 8.95 -20.94 -14.40
C GLY A 84 9.39 -21.05 -12.95
N ASP A 85 9.53 -22.27 -12.45
CA ASP A 85 10.26 -22.59 -11.22
C ASP A 85 11.66 -21.96 -11.25
N HIS A 86 12.01 -21.23 -10.20
CA HIS A 86 13.40 -21.03 -9.82
C HIS A 86 13.53 -21.18 -8.31
N SER A 87 13.96 -22.38 -7.93
CA SER A 87 14.49 -22.77 -6.64
C SER A 87 15.52 -21.75 -6.13
N GLY A 88 15.21 -21.10 -5.01
CA GLY A 88 16.20 -20.39 -4.22
C GLY A 88 16.90 -21.38 -3.29
N SER A 89 18.08 -21.87 -3.69
CA SER A 89 19.01 -22.53 -2.78
C SER A 89 19.54 -21.54 -1.75
N GLU A 90 19.60 -22.01 -0.51
CA GLU A 90 20.21 -21.39 0.66
C GLU A 90 21.73 -21.22 0.46
N ASN A 91 22.25 -20.02 0.74
CA ASN A 91 23.37 -19.77 1.67
C ASN A 91 23.58 -18.26 1.88
#